data_AF-A0A366JQ36-F1
#
_entry.id   AF-A0A366JQ36-F1
#
_cell.length_a   1.000
_cell.length_b   1.000
_cell.length_c   1.000
_cell.angle_alpha   90.00
_cell.angle_beta   90.00
_cell.angle_gamma   90.00
#
_symmetry.space_group_name_H-M   'P 1'
#
loop_
_entity.id
_entity.type
_entity.pdbx_description
1 polymer ?
#
loop_
_entity_poly.entity_id
_entity_poly.type
_entity_poly.pdbx_seq_one_letter_code
_entity_poly.pdbx_strand_id
1 'polypeptide(L)' 'MDKLSEIKADIKRGRLPLRSINWLVTELESQREINKEIKQKSRYKNYMEMAKENLALEEALKRTQSQRDYYKNQLNKLRV' A
#
# COMPACT_ATOMS: atom_id res chain seq x y z
N MET A 1 12.52 -3.48 -33.47
CA MET A 1 13.15 -2.41 -32.67
C MET A 1 12.12 -1.87 -31.70
N ASP A 2 12.52 -1.47 -30.50
CA ASP A 2 11.63 -0.96 -29.46
C ASP A 2 11.10 0.45 -29.85
N LYS A 3 9.79 0.69 -29.78
CA LYS A 3 9.14 1.96 -30.21
C LYS A 3 9.72 3.17 -29.49
N LEU A 4 10.11 2.99 -28.23
CA LEU A 4 10.80 4.01 -27.43
C LEU A 4 12.16 4.40 -28.03
N SER A 5 12.85 3.43 -28.62
CA SER A 5 14.15 3.65 -29.27
C SER A 5 13.98 4.42 -30.59
N GLU A 6 12.92 4.12 -31.35
CA GLU A 6 12.55 4.88 -32.56
C GLU A 6 12.19 6.33 -32.25
N ILE A 7 11.36 6.57 -31.22
CA ILE A 7 10.97 7.92 -30.80
C ILE A 7 12.18 8.72 -30.30
N LYS A 8 13.09 8.09 -29.53
CA LYS A 8 14.34 8.73 -29.11
C LYS A 8 15.22 9.12 -30.30
N ALA A 9 15.30 8.27 -31.31
CA ALA A 9 16.05 8.56 -32.53
C ALA A 9 15.42 9.70 -33.33
N ASP A 10 14.09 9.74 -33.40
CA ASP A 10 13.32 10.78 -34.09
C ASP A 10 13.45 12.15 -33.40
N ILE A 11 13.36 12.21 -32.07
CA ILE A 11 13.63 13.42 -31.27
C ILE A 11 15.06 13.92 -31.52
N LYS A 12 16.05 13.02 -31.52
CA LYS A 12 17.46 13.37 -31.78
C LYS A 12 17.68 13.92 -33.20
N ARG A 13 16.82 13.55 -34.15
CA ARG A 13 16.79 14.03 -35.53
C ARG A 13 15.96 15.31 -35.71
N GLY A 14 15.39 15.87 -34.64
CA GLY A 14 14.59 17.10 -34.68
C GLY A 14 13.20 16.93 -35.32
N ARG A 15 12.72 15.69 -35.48
CA ARG A 15 11.42 15.40 -36.10
C ARG A 15 10.61 14.53 -35.16
N LEU A 16 9.45 14.99 -34.69
CA LEU A 16 8.53 14.17 -33.90
C LEU A 16 7.24 13.94 -34.71
N PRO A 17 7.05 12.77 -35.32
CA PRO A 17 5.82 12.48 -36.05
C PRO A 17 4.62 12.57 -35.12
N LEU A 18 3.49 13.13 -35.61
CA LEU A 18 2.22 13.18 -34.88
C LEU A 18 1.80 11.81 -34.31
N ARG A 19 2.08 10.73 -35.05
CA ARG A 19 1.81 9.34 -34.60
C ARG A 19 2.61 8.96 -33.35
N SER A 20 3.84 9.44 -33.24
CA SER A 20 4.71 9.22 -32.08
C SER A 20 4.22 10.00 -30.86
N ILE A 21 3.68 11.21 -31.08
CA ILE A 21 3.04 12.01 -30.02
C ILE A 21 1.81 11.28 -29.47
N ASN A 22 0.91 10.81 -30.35
CA ASN A 22 -0.29 10.10 -29.92
C ASN A 22 0.06 8.85 -29.10
N TRP A 23 1.06 8.10 -29.55
CA TRP A 23 1.53 6.93 -28.79
C TRP A 23 2.10 7.33 -27.42
N LEU A 24 2.90 8.40 -27.33
CA LEU A 24 3.43 8.89 -26.05
C LEU A 24 2.31 9.32 -25.09
N VAL A 25 1.26 9.97 -25.58
CA VAL A 25 0.10 10.37 -24.78
C VAL A 25 -0.63 9.14 -24.23
N THR A 26 -0.93 8.16 -25.09
CA THR A 26 -1.58 6.91 -24.66
C THR A 26 -0.73 6.14 -23.65
N GLU A 27 0.59 6.10 -23.85
CA GLU A 27 1.51 5.44 -22.93
C GLU A 27 1.57 6.17 -21.57
N LEU A 28 1.58 7.50 -21.57
CA LEU A 28 1.49 8.32 -20.35
C LEU A 28 0.19 8.07 -19.58
N GLU A 29 -0.94 7.95 -20.28
CA GLU A 29 -2.23 7.65 -19.68
C GLU A 29 -2.26 6.24 -19.07
N SER A 30 -1.75 5.25 -19.79
CA SER A 30 -1.57 3.87 -19.31
C SER A 30 -0.73 3.83 -18.03
N GLN A 31 0.43 4.50 -18.04
CA GLN A 31 1.31 4.57 -16.86
C GLN A 31 0.68 5.33 -15.69
N ARG A 32 -0.15 6.34 -15.95
CA ARG A 32 -0.91 7.02 -14.89
C ARG A 32 -1.90 6.08 -14.22
N GLU A 33 -2.58 5.23 -14.99
CA GLU A 33 -3.55 4.28 -14.45
C GLU A 33 -2.86 3.17 -13.65
N ILE A 34 -1.77 2.60 -14.17
CA ILE A 34 -0.93 1.64 -13.45
C ILE A 34 -0.45 2.25 -12.11
N ASN A 35 -0.01 3.52 -12.12
CA ASN A 35 0.41 4.20 -10.90
C ASN A 35 -0.73 4.40 -9.89
N LYS A 36 -1.96 4.65 -10.33
CA LYS A 36 -3.12 4.71 -9.43
C LYS A 36 -3.36 3.34 -8.79
N GLU A 37 -3.36 2.26 -9.57
CA GLU A 37 -3.54 0.91 -9.06
C GLU A 37 -2.45 0.52 -8.05
N ILE A 38 -1.18 0.82 -8.34
CA ILE A 38 -0.06 0.55 -7.43
C ILE A 38 -0.25 1.32 -6.12
N LYS A 39 -0.60 2.61 -6.19
CA LYS A 39 -0.86 3.43 -5.01
C LYS A 39 -2.04 2.87 -4.19
N GLN A 40 -3.10 2.41 -4.85
CA GLN A 40 -4.25 1.81 -4.17
C GLN A 40 -3.88 0.48 -3.49
N LYS A 41 -3.15 -0.40 -4.18
CA LYS A 41 -2.64 -1.67 -3.61
C LYS A 41 -1.71 -1.42 -2.43
N SER A 42 -0.82 -0.43 -2.54
CA SER A 42 0.09 -0.02 -1.45
C SER A 42 -0.69 0.50 -0.24
N ARG A 43 -1.68 1.38 -0.44
CA ARG A 43 -2.55 1.85 0.64
C ARG A 43 -3.29 0.70 1.31
N TYR A 44 -3.87 -0.21 0.51
CA TYR A 44 -4.58 -1.36 1.04
C TYR A 44 -3.67 -2.26 1.88
N LYS A 45 -2.44 -2.53 1.42
CA LYS A 45 -1.44 -3.28 2.18
C LYS A 45 -1.17 -2.62 3.54
N ASN A 46 -0.93 -1.31 3.56
CA ASN A 46 -0.67 -0.59 4.81
C ASN A 46 -1.88 -0.65 5.77
N TYR A 47 -3.11 -0.47 5.25
CA TYR A 47 -4.32 -0.61 6.07
C TYR A 47 -4.45 -2.02 6.66
N MET A 48 -4.14 -3.06 5.88
CA MET A 48 -4.19 -4.44 6.35
C MET A 48 -3.11 -4.75 7.40
N GLU A 49 -1.92 -4.17 7.26
CA GLU A 49 -0.86 -4.30 8.28
C GLU A 49 -1.29 -3.62 9.59
N MET A 50 -1.80 -2.38 9.53
CA MET A 50 -2.33 -1.70 10.72
C MET A 50 -3.49 -2.46 11.36
N ALA A 51 -4.40 -3.04 10.56
CA ALA A 51 -5.51 -3.82 11.09
C ALA A 51 -5.03 -5.08 11.84
N LYS A 52 -3.98 -5.73 11.35
CA LYS A 52 -3.35 -6.88 12.02
C LYS A 52 -2.69 -6.47 13.33
N GLU A 53 -1.96 -5.35 13.33
CA GLU A 53 -1.35 -4.80 14.55
C GLU A 53 -2.41 -4.45 15.59
N ASN A 54 -3.48 -3.78 15.18
CA ASN A 54 -4.60 -3.44 16.07
C ASN A 54 -5.26 -4.70 16.67
N LEU A 55 -5.48 -5.74 15.85
CA LEU A 55 -6.04 -6.99 16.34
C LEU A 55 -5.11 -7.65 17.38
N ALA A 56 -3.81 -7.67 17.12
CA ALA A 56 -2.82 -8.21 18.05
C ALA A 56 -2.81 -7.43 19.38
N LEU A 57 -2.92 -6.10 19.33
CA LEU A 57 -3.01 -5.24 20.50
C LEU A 57 -4.32 -5.48 21.29
N GLU A 58 -5.45 -5.65 20.61
CA GLU A 58 -6.72 -5.97 21.27
C GLU A 58 -6.68 -7.33 21.99
N GLU A 59 -6.07 -8.34 21.37
CA GLU A 59 -5.88 -9.63 22.02
C GLU A 59 -4.98 -9.53 23.25
N ALA A 60 -3.86 -8.79 23.16
CA ALA A 60 -2.96 -8.56 24.28
C ALA A 60 -3.66 -7.81 25.42
N LEU A 61 -4.49 -6.82 25.09
CA LEU A 61 -5.30 -6.09 26.06
C LEU A 61 -6.28 -7.01 26.78
N LYS A 62 -7.02 -7.86 26.05
CA LYS A 62 -7.95 -8.84 26.64
C LYS A 62 -7.26 -9.82 27.59
N ARG A 63 -6.07 -10.32 27.20
CA ARG A 63 -5.26 -11.21 28.07
C ARG A 63 -4.83 -10.49 29.34
N THR A 64 -4.36 -9.24 29.21
CA THR A 64 -3.93 -8.42 30.35
C THR A 64 -5.08 -8.10 31.30
N GLN A 65 -6.26 -7.76 30.76
CA GLN A 65 -7.47 -7.53 31.56
C GLN A 65 -7.89 -8.80 32.31
N SER A 66 -7.85 -9.95 31.65
CA SER A 66 -8.17 -11.23 32.27
C SER A 66 -7.21 -11.58 33.41
N GLN A 67 -5.91 -11.34 33.22
CA GLN A 67 -4.90 -11.51 34.29
C GLN A 67 -5.13 -10.55 35.44
N ARG A 68 -5.41 -9.27 35.16
CA ARG A 68 -5.73 -8.27 36.18
C ARG A 68 -6.91 -8.71 37.02
N ASP A 69 -7.98 -9.18 36.39
CA ASP A 69 -9.19 -9.60 37.08
C ASP A 69 -8.96 -10.88 37.91
N TYR A 70 -8.15 -11.82 37.38
CA TYR A 70 -7.69 -12.98 38.14
C TYR A 70 -6.93 -12.57 39.41
N TYR A 71 -5.92 -11.70 39.29
CA TYR A 71 -5.13 -11.26 40.45
C TYR A 71 -5.95 -10.44 41.43
N LYS A 72 -6.88 -9.60 40.95
CA LYS A 72 -7.82 -8.87 41.80
C LYS A 72 -8.68 -9.84 42.64
N ASN A 73 -9.17 -10.91 42.02
CA ASN A 73 -9.95 -11.92 42.72
C ASN A 73 -9.10 -12.70 43.74
N GLN A 74 -7.85 -13.03 43.43
CA GLN A 74 -6.95 -13.68 44.38
C GLN A 74 -6.65 -12.78 45.59
N LEU A 75 -6.38 -11.49 45.37
CA LEU A 75 -6.19 -10.53 46.46
C LEU A 75 -7.43 -10.40 47.36
N ASN A 76 -8.62 -10.40 46.77
CA ASN A 76 -9.85 -10.36 47.56
C ASN A 76 -10.04 -11.63 48.41
N LYS A 77 -9.65 -12.81 47.89
CA LYS A 77 -9.68 -14.06 48.67
C LYS A 77 -8.70 -14.08 49.84
N LEU A 78 -7.56 -13.41 49.70
CA LEU A 78 -6.54 -13.30 50.77
C LEU A 78 -6.90 -12.26 51.85
N ARG A 79 -7.90 -11.41 51.61
CA ARG A 79 -8.38 -10.39 52.55
C ARG A 79 -9.54 -10.85 53.43
N VAL A 80 -10.14 -12.01 53.13
CA VAL A 80 -11.16 -12.69 53.93
C VAL A 80 -10.46 -13.75 54.76
#